data_AF-A0A838K5P0-F1
#
_entry.id   AF-A0A838K5P0-F1
#
_cell.length_a   1.000
_cell.length_b   1.000
_cell.length_c   1.000
_cell.angle_alpha   90.00
_cell.angle_beta   90.00
_cell.angle_gamma   90.00
#
_symmetry.space_group_name_H-M   'P 1'
#
loop_
_entity.id
_entity.type
_entity.pdbx_description
1 polymer ?
#
loop_
_entity_poly.entity_id
_entity_poly.type
_entity_poly.pdbx_seq_one_letter_code
_entity_poly.pdbx_strand_id
1 'polypeptide(L)'
;SWQDFDLVQMVILPLFLFSTTFFPLDVYPPAIQPLLQLSPLYHGVALLRSLTLGSFGVAMLGHIAFLLAMAAVGVAIAGRRIERLLLT
;
A
#
# COMPACT_ATOMS: atom_id res chain seq x y z
N SER A 1 12.95 -20.55 -13.09
CA SER A 1 13.54 -19.29 -13.55
C SER A 1 13.37 -18.27 -12.44
N TRP A 2 14.41 -17.55 -12.02
CA TRP A 2 14.33 -16.54 -10.95
C TRP A 2 13.79 -15.18 -11.46
N GLN A 3 13.41 -15.10 -12.74
CA GLN A 3 12.91 -13.87 -13.39
C GLN A 3 11.69 -13.24 -12.67
N ASP A 4 10.88 -14.02 -11.97
CA ASP A 4 9.76 -13.50 -11.18
C ASP A 4 10.22 -12.58 -10.04
N PHE A 5 11.40 -12.85 -9.46
CA PHE A 5 11.98 -11.98 -8.43
C PHE A 5 12.53 -10.67 -9.00
N ASP A 6 13.04 -10.68 -10.23
CA ASP A 6 13.50 -9.46 -10.91
C ASP A 6 12.33 -8.50 -11.16
N LEU A 7 11.15 -9.03 -11.52
CA LEU A 7 9.92 -8.24 -11.67
C LEU A 7 9.48 -7.59 -10.36
N VAL A 8 9.59 -8.31 -9.24
CA VAL A 8 9.30 -7.75 -7.91
C VAL A 8 10.22 -6.56 -7.61
N GLN A 9 11.52 -6.70 -7.87
CA GLN A 9 12.50 -5.64 -7.63
C GLN A 9 12.26 -4.41 -8.51
N MET A 10 11.89 -4.64 -9.78
CA MET A 10 11.51 -3.60 -10.73
C MET A 10 10.31 -2.77 -10.27
N VAL A 11 9.36 -3.37 -9.53
CA VAL A 11 8.19 -2.68 -8.98
C VAL A 11 8.46 -2.05 -7.61
N ILE A 12 9.31 -2.66 -6.78
CA ILE A 12 9.67 -2.14 -5.45
C ILE A 12 10.35 -0.77 -5.54
N LEU A 13 11.30 -0.59 -6.46
CA LEU A 13 12.03 0.66 -6.62
C LEU A 13 11.12 1.87 -6.86
N PRO A 14 10.22 1.87 -7.87
CA PRO A 14 9.29 2.97 -8.06
C PRO A 14 8.33 3.11 -6.87
N LEU A 15 7.78 2.03 -6.32
CA LEU A 15 6.90 2.12 -5.13
C LEU A 15 7.59 2.83 -3.95
N PHE A 16 8.86 2.52 -3.71
CA PHE A 16 9.66 3.16 -2.67
C PHE A 16 9.85 4.66 -2.93
N LEU A 17 10.24 5.03 -4.15
CA LEU A 17 10.42 6.44 -4.54
C LEU A 17 9.12 7.23 -4.43
N PHE A 18 8.00 6.63 -4.85
CA PHE A 18 6.67 7.22 -4.86
C PHE A 18 5.87 6.99 -3.56
N SER A 19 6.50 6.50 -2.49
CA SER A 19 5.87 6.18 -1.20
C SER A 19 5.40 7.39 -0.39
N THR A 20 5.65 8.61 -0.87
CA THR A 20 5.49 9.88 -0.15
C THR A 20 6.36 10.03 1.11
N THR A 21 7.37 9.18 1.28
CA THR A 21 8.34 9.30 2.38
C THR A 21 9.31 10.45 2.13
N PHE A 22 9.81 10.57 0.90
CA PHE A 22 10.79 11.60 0.49
C PHE A 22 10.13 12.90 0.03
N PHE A 23 9.03 12.80 -0.71
CA PHE A 23 8.29 13.94 -1.25
C PHE A 23 6.84 13.86 -0.79
N PRO A 24 6.30 14.87 -0.10
CA PRO A 24 4.91 14.85 0.34
C PRO A 24 3.95 14.84 -0.86
N LEU A 25 2.72 14.36 -0.63
CA LEU A 25 1.72 14.16 -1.69
C LEU A 25 1.43 15.44 -2.49
N ASP A 26 1.43 16.60 -1.83
CA ASP A 26 1.05 17.89 -2.41
C ASP A 26 2.03 18.40 -3.48
N VAL A 27 3.23 17.83 -3.56
CA VAL A 27 4.25 18.15 -4.57
C VAL A 27 3.95 17.44 -5.90
N TYR A 28 3.21 16.33 -5.87
CA TYR A 28 2.88 15.58 -7.07
C TYR A 28 1.76 16.27 -7.87
N PRO A 29 1.83 16.23 -9.22
CA PRO A 29 0.72 16.67 -10.07
C PRO A 29 -0.62 16.02 -9.66
N PRO A 30 -1.74 16.75 -9.66
CA PRO A 30 -3.05 16.24 -9.24
C PRO A 30 -3.48 14.95 -9.95
N ALA A 31 -3.04 14.73 -11.19
CA ALA A 31 -3.32 13.51 -11.94
C ALA A 31 -2.65 12.25 -11.37
N ILE A 32 -1.51 12.40 -10.68
CA ILE A 32 -0.71 11.29 -10.14
C ILE A 32 -1.10 10.98 -8.69
N GLN A 33 -1.60 11.97 -7.95
CA GLN A 33 -1.96 11.81 -6.53
C GLN A 33 -2.92 10.62 -6.27
N PRO A 34 -3.97 10.37 -7.07
CA PRO A 34 -4.86 9.21 -6.86
C PRO A 34 -4.14 7.88 -6.98
N LEU A 35 -3.16 7.77 -7.88
CA LEU A 35 -2.37 6.54 -8.06
C LEU A 35 -1.52 6.24 -6.83
N LEU A 36 -0.98 7.28 -6.19
CA LEU A 36 -0.21 7.13 -4.95
C LEU A 36 -1.12 6.77 -3.78
N GLN A 37 -2.29 7.41 -3.69
CA GLN A 37 -3.29 7.12 -2.67
C GLN A 37 -3.85 5.70 -2.77
N LEU A 38 -3.91 5.11 -3.97
CA LEU A 38 -4.29 3.69 -4.15
C LEU A 38 -3.26 2.71 -3.56
N SER A 39 -2.03 3.16 -3.29
CA SER A 39 -1.00 2.28 -2.75
C SER A 39 -1.19 2.07 -1.24
N PRO A 40 -1.12 0.82 -0.74
CA PRO A 40 -1.14 0.56 0.71
C PRO A 40 0.07 1.19 1.41
N LEU A 41 1.18 1.38 0.67
CA LEU A 41 2.40 1.98 1.19
C LEU A 41 2.18 3.45 1.61
N TYR A 42 1.44 4.23 0.84
CA TYR A 42 1.06 5.60 1.19
C TYR A 42 0.32 5.66 2.54
N HIS A 43 -0.68 4.79 2.73
CA HIS A 43 -1.47 4.75 3.96
C HIS A 43 -0.61 4.35 5.18
N GLY A 44 0.33 3.43 5.01
CA GLY A 44 1.27 3.06 6.08
C GLY A 44 2.21 4.20 6.48
N VAL A 45 2.82 4.88 5.51
CA VAL A 45 3.72 6.01 5.75
C VAL A 45 2.99 7.17 6.41
N ALA A 46 1.77 7.49 5.97
CA ALA A 46 0.95 8.54 6.57
C ALA A 46 0.64 8.27 8.05
N LEU A 47 0.26 7.02 8.40
CA LEU A 47 0.00 6.62 9.78
C LEU A 47 1.27 6.65 10.65
N LEU A 48 2.38 6.11 10.15
CA LEU A 48 3.65 6.14 10.89
C LEU A 48 4.06 7.57 11.19
N ARG A 49 4.03 8.44 10.18
CA ARG A 49 4.32 9.87 10.34
C ARG A 49 3.42 10.52 11.39
N SER A 50 2.12 10.27 11.33
CA SER A 50 1.17 10.90 12.25
C SER A 50 1.37 10.42 13.70
N LEU A 51 1.69 9.13 13.89
CA LEU A 51 2.03 8.56 15.19
C LEU A 51 3.36 9.11 15.74
N THR A 52 4.39 9.24 14.90
CA THR A 52 5.70 9.77 15.30
C THR A 52 5.63 11.25 15.68
N LEU A 53 4.84 12.04 14.94
CA LEU A 53 4.67 13.47 15.21
C LEU A 53 3.64 13.77 16.30
N GLY A 54 2.95 12.75 16.84
CA GLY A 54 1.88 12.92 17.81
C GLY A 54 0.65 13.64 17.25
N SER A 55 0.50 13.70 15.93
CA SER A 55 -0.64 14.34 15.27
C SER A 55 -1.77 13.32 15.08
N PHE A 56 -2.79 13.39 15.94
CA PHE A 56 -3.95 12.50 15.85
C PHE A 56 -5.09 13.22 15.14
N GLY A 57 -5.62 12.60 14.08
CA GLY A 57 -6.71 13.17 13.29
C GLY A 57 -7.63 12.11 12.72
N VAL A 58 -8.86 12.50 12.39
CA VAL A 58 -9.89 11.61 11.84
C VAL A 58 -9.43 10.92 10.56
N ALA A 59 -8.56 11.56 9.77
CA ALA A 59 -7.94 10.98 8.58
C ALA A 59 -7.20 9.65 8.85
N MET A 60 -6.66 9.45 10.06
CA MET A 60 -6.01 8.19 10.46
C MET A 60 -6.96 7.00 10.36
N LEU A 61 -8.24 7.19 10.71
CA LEU A 61 -9.24 6.13 10.59
C LEU A 61 -9.42 5.70 9.14
N GLY A 62 -9.34 6.64 8.19
CA GLY A 62 -9.38 6.35 6.76
C GLY A 62 -8.21 5.49 6.32
N HIS A 63 -6.99 5.82 6.75
CA HIS A 63 -5.80 5.00 6.44
C HIS A 63 -5.87 3.61 7.07
N ILE A 64 -6.31 3.49 8.33
CA ILE A 64 -6.50 2.21 9.02
C ILE A 64 -7.55 1.37 8.30
N ALA A 65 -8.71 1.95 7.99
CA ALA A 65 -9.80 1.26 7.31
C ALA A 65 -9.37 0.74 5.94
N PHE A 66 -8.62 1.54 5.17
CA PHE A 66 -8.08 1.13 3.88
C PHE A 66 -7.14 -0.08 4.02
N LEU A 67 -6.18 -0.03 4.95
CA LEU A 67 -5.23 -1.12 5.16
C LEU A 67 -5.93 -2.42 5.62
N LEU A 68 -6.92 -2.31 6.52
CA LEU A 68 -7.72 -3.45 6.95
C LEU A 68 -8.54 -4.05 5.80
N ALA A 69 -9.15 -3.21 4.97
CA ALA A 69 -9.88 -3.66 3.79
C ALA A 69 -8.96 -4.39 2.81
N MET A 70 -7.78 -3.83 2.52
CA MET A 70 -6.77 -4.46 1.68
C MET A 70 -6.29 -5.80 2.23
N ALA A 71 -6.02 -5.88 3.53
CA ALA A 71 -5.62 -7.13 4.19
C ALA A 71 -6.73 -8.19 4.10
N ALA A 72 -7.98 -7.82 4.38
CA ALA A 72 -9.13 -8.72 4.30
C ALA A 72 -9.33 -9.24 2.87
N VAL A 73 -9.25 -8.36 1.86
CA VAL A 73 -9.35 -8.75 0.44
C VAL A 73 -8.22 -9.69 0.05
N GLY A 74 -6.97 -9.37 0.42
CA GLY A 74 -5.81 -10.20 0.12
C GLY A 74 -5.92 -11.60 0.74
N VAL A 75 -6.31 -11.68 2.01
CA VAL A 75 -6.53 -12.95 2.72
C VAL A 75 -7.68 -13.74 2.10
N ALA A 76 -8.80 -13.11 1.76
CA ALA A 76 -9.94 -13.78 1.15
C ALA A 76 -9.60 -14.35 -0.24
N ILE A 77 -8.86 -13.61 -1.07
CA ILE A 77 -8.40 -14.07 -2.38
C ILE A 77 -7.42 -15.23 -2.23
N ALA A 78 -6.42 -15.08 -1.36
CA ALA A 78 -5.43 -16.11 -1.10
C ALA A 78 -6.08 -17.40 -0.58
N GLY A 79 -6.98 -17.28 0.39
CA GLY A 79 -7.73 -18.41 0.96
C GLY A 79 -8.54 -19.17 -0.09
N ARG A 80 -9.33 -18.45 -0.90
CA ARG A 80 -10.11 -19.05 -2.00
C ARG A 80 -9.22 -19.74 -3.05
N ARG A 81 -8.04 -19.16 -3.35
CA ARG A 81 -7.11 -19.74 -4.32
C ARG A 81 -6.48 -21.02 -3.77
N ILE A 82 -6.08 -21.04 -2.50
CA ILE A 82 -5.52 -22.22 -1.84
C ILE A 82 -6.58 -23.33 -1.77
N GLU A 83 -7.82 -23.01 -1.35
CA GLU A 83 -8.91 -23.97 -1.29
C GLU A 83 -9.15 -24.65 -2.64
N ARG A 84 -9.21 -23.88 -3.74
CA ARG A 84 -9.36 -24.45 -5.09
C ARG A 84 -8.18 -25.35 -5.50
N LEU A 85 -6.95 -24.98 -5.15
CA LEU A 85 -5.75 -25.75 -5.50
C LEU A 85 -5.64 -27.05 -4.69
N LEU A 86 -6.23 -27.12 -3.49
CA LEU A 86 -6.25 -28.33 -2.66
C LEU A 86 -7.38 -29.28 -3.02
N LEU A 87 -8.41 -28.81 -3.73
CA LEU A 87 -9.52 -29.62 -4.22
C LEU A 87 -9.23 -30.29 -5.58
N THR A 88 -8.09 -29.97 -6.20
CA THR A 88 -7.54 -30.61 -7.41
C THR A 88 -6.37 -31.51 -7.07
#